data_AF-A0A935UY19-F1
#
_entry.id   AF-A0A935UY19-F1
#
_cell.length_a   1.000
_cell.length_b   1.000
_cell.length_c   1.000
_cell.angle_alpha   90.00
_cell.angle_beta   90.00
_cell.angle_gamma   90.00
#
_symmetry.space_group_name_H-M   'P 1'
#
loop_
_entity.id
_entity.type
_entity.pdbx_description
1 polymer ?
#
loop_
_entity_poly.entity_id
_entity_poly.type
_entity_poly.pdbx_seq_one_letter_code
_entity_poly.pdbx_strand_id
1 'polypeptide(L)'
;MLPDNQSSGTLEAMLLECAEVAYPTLLSTARAFIEPLDPHNTALFSSAKERQDLTKPSGKDKAIVGAIANVLRPGKAVQVSLQDNRWLRDPECLQLPKVSALLNFVDAVIGVTSPTSPTAPTGP
;
A
#
# COMPACT_ATOMS: atom_id res chain seq x y z
N MET A 1 2.12 -11.60 -5.37
CA MET A 1 1.87 -12.22 -4.05
C MET A 1 2.80 -11.57 -3.07
N LEU A 2 2.27 -11.00 -1.98
CA LEU A 2 3.09 -10.60 -0.82
C LEU A 2 3.58 -11.87 -0.10
N PRO A 3 4.71 -11.81 0.62
CA PRO A 3 5.43 -12.99 1.12
C PRO A 3 4.70 -13.83 2.19
N ASP A 4 3.47 -13.48 2.57
CA ASP A 4 2.65 -14.29 3.47
C ASP A 4 2.03 -15.52 2.78
N ASN A 5 1.91 -15.52 1.44
CA ASN A 5 1.43 -16.61 0.55
C ASN A 5 0.16 -17.39 1.00
N GLN A 6 -0.50 -16.94 2.06
CA GLN A 6 -1.68 -17.52 2.71
C GLN A 6 -2.88 -16.57 2.61
N SER A 7 -2.64 -15.26 2.63
CA SER A 7 -3.65 -14.25 2.32
C SER A 7 -3.45 -13.73 0.89
N SER A 8 -4.53 -13.63 0.11
CA SER A 8 -4.56 -13.04 -1.24
C SER A 8 -4.36 -11.52 -1.22
N GLY A 9 -3.47 -11.01 -0.37
CA GLY A 9 -3.15 -9.60 -0.24
C GLY A 9 -2.36 -9.09 -1.43
N THR A 10 -2.89 -8.08 -2.11
CA THR A 10 -2.14 -7.26 -3.07
C THR A 10 -1.32 -6.20 -2.32
N LEU A 11 -0.32 -5.62 -3.01
CA LEU A 11 0.43 -4.49 -2.47
C LEU A 11 -0.54 -3.35 -2.09
N GLU A 12 -1.56 -3.12 -2.91
CA GLU A 12 -2.54 -2.07 -2.68
C GLU A 12 -3.36 -2.32 -1.42
N ALA A 13 -3.78 -3.56 -1.13
CA ALA A 13 -4.46 -3.86 0.12
C ALA A 13 -3.60 -3.50 1.35
N MET A 14 -2.30 -3.83 1.32
CA MET A 14 -1.36 -3.44 2.38
C MET A 14 -1.18 -1.92 2.46
N LEU A 15 -1.08 -1.23 1.32
CA LEU A 15 -0.97 0.23 1.29
C LEU A 15 -2.24 0.92 1.83
N LEU A 16 -3.41 0.33 1.62
CA LEU A 16 -4.66 0.82 2.19
C LEU A 16 -4.68 0.64 3.72
N GLU A 17 -4.22 -0.50 4.25
CA GLU A 17 -4.04 -0.69 5.70
C GLU A 17 -3.08 0.37 6.28
N CYS A 18 -1.97 0.66 5.60
CA CYS A 18 -1.08 1.76 6.00
C CYS A 18 -1.77 3.13 5.93
N ALA A 19 -2.63 3.36 4.94
CA ALA A 19 -3.37 4.61 4.80
C ALA A 19 -4.46 4.77 5.88
N GLU A 20 -5.02 3.68 6.40
CA GLU A 20 -5.97 3.71 7.53
C GLU A 20 -5.31 4.31 8.79
N VAL A 21 -4.02 4.01 9.00
CA VAL A 21 -3.22 4.53 10.11
C VAL A 21 -2.71 5.95 9.80
N ALA A 22 -2.00 6.12 8.69
CA ALA A 22 -1.28 7.36 8.40
C ALA A 22 -2.20 8.50 7.91
N TYR A 23 -3.31 8.15 7.25
CA TYR A 23 -4.14 9.07 6.46
C TYR A 23 -5.66 8.77 6.51
N PRO A 24 -6.27 8.50 7.69
CA PRO A 24 -7.64 7.98 7.76
C PRO A 24 -8.68 8.84 7.04
N THR A 25 -8.63 10.17 7.23
CA THR A 25 -9.58 11.09 6.58
C THR A 25 -9.39 11.17 5.07
N LEU A 26 -8.13 11.20 4.61
CA LEU A 26 -7.82 11.27 3.19
C LEU A 26 -8.16 9.95 2.48
N LEU A 27 -7.95 8.81 3.14
CA LEU A 27 -8.40 7.51 2.66
C LEU A 27 -9.92 7.47 2.53
N SER A 28 -10.67 7.92 3.55
CA SER A 28 -12.13 8.01 3.49
C SER A 28 -12.59 8.88 2.31
N THR A 29 -11.93 10.02 2.08
CA THR A 29 -12.22 10.92 0.95
C THR A 29 -11.95 10.23 -0.39
N ALA A 30 -10.82 9.53 -0.52
CA ALA A 30 -10.47 8.81 -1.74
C ALA A 30 -11.43 7.63 -2.03
N ARG A 31 -11.83 6.88 -1.00
CA ARG A 31 -12.85 5.83 -1.10
C ARG A 31 -14.19 6.40 -1.57
N ALA A 32 -14.66 7.48 -0.96
CA ALA A 32 -15.90 8.15 -1.36
C ALA A 32 -15.90 8.63 -2.82
N PHE A 33 -14.73 8.99 -3.37
CA PHE A 33 -14.59 9.35 -4.77
C PHE A 33 -14.59 8.14 -5.72
N ILE A 34 -13.87 7.07 -5.36
CA ILE A 34 -13.61 5.93 -6.28
C ILE A 34 -14.64 4.80 -6.16
N GLU A 35 -15.10 4.47 -4.96
CA GLU A 35 -15.99 3.33 -4.71
C GLU A 35 -17.32 3.41 -5.48
N PRO A 36 -17.99 4.58 -5.58
CA PRO A 36 -19.24 4.70 -6.34
C PRO A 36 -19.07 4.56 -7.85
N LEU A 37 -17.84 4.63 -8.38
CA LEU A 37 -17.61 4.53 -9.82
C LEU A 37 -17.97 3.12 -10.30
N ASP A 38 -18.94 3.06 -11.21
CA ASP A 38 -19.28 1.86 -11.95
C ASP A 38 -18.43 1.81 -13.24
N PRO A 39 -17.50 0.85 -13.37
CA PRO A 39 -16.71 0.73 -14.59
C PRO A 39 -17.56 0.45 -15.83
N HIS A 40 -18.80 -0.03 -15.71
CA HIS A 40 -19.71 -0.26 -16.84
C HIS A 40 -20.55 0.96 -17.22
N ASN A 41 -20.44 2.07 -16.49
CA ASN A 41 -21.15 3.31 -16.80
C ASN A 41 -20.57 3.97 -18.07
N THR A 42 -21.36 3.97 -19.14
CA THR A 42 -20.98 4.50 -20.46
C THR A 42 -20.88 6.03 -20.51
N ALA A 43 -21.39 6.75 -19.51
CA ALA A 43 -21.15 8.18 -19.36
C ALA A 43 -19.74 8.49 -18.82
N LEU A 44 -19.08 7.52 -18.17
CA LEU A 44 -17.74 7.66 -17.61
C LEU A 44 -16.66 7.07 -18.53
N PHE A 45 -16.96 5.97 -19.22
CA PHE A 45 -16.01 5.24 -20.07
C PHE A 45 -16.59 5.02 -21.46
N SER A 46 -15.85 5.46 -22.48
CA SER A 46 -16.25 5.36 -23.89
C SER A 46 -15.86 4.02 -24.52
N SER A 47 -14.96 3.27 -23.89
CA SER A 47 -14.53 1.95 -24.40
C SER A 47 -14.20 0.94 -23.31
N ALA A 48 -14.23 -0.34 -23.66
CA ALA A 48 -13.79 -1.42 -22.78
C ALA A 48 -12.31 -1.29 -22.36
N LYS A 49 -11.48 -0.66 -23.21
CA LYS A 49 -10.05 -0.43 -22.94
C LYS A 49 -9.83 0.56 -21.80
N GLU A 50 -10.61 1.64 -21.74
CA GLU A 50 -10.50 2.67 -20.69
C GLU A 50 -10.84 2.13 -19.30
N ARG A 51 -11.84 1.25 -19.23
CA ARG A 51 -12.27 0.62 -17.96
C ARG A 51 -11.50 -0.65 -17.59
N GLN A 52 -10.63 -1.15 -18.46
CA GLN A 52 -9.98 -2.45 -18.30
C GLN A 52 -9.23 -2.56 -16.96
N ASP A 53 -8.43 -1.56 -16.61
CA ASP A 53 -7.64 -1.59 -15.39
C ASP A 53 -8.49 -1.47 -14.12
N LEU A 54 -9.54 -0.65 -14.15
CA LEU A 54 -10.46 -0.51 -13.02
C LEU A 54 -11.27 -1.80 -12.77
N THR A 55 -11.50 -2.62 -13.81
CA THR A 55 -12.22 -3.91 -13.69
C THR A 55 -11.34 -5.07 -13.20
N LYS A 56 -10.02 -4.92 -13.13
CA LYS A 56 -9.13 -5.99 -12.64
C LYS A 56 -9.33 -6.23 -11.14
N PRO A 57 -8.97 -7.43 -10.62
CA PRO A 57 -8.83 -7.63 -9.18
C PRO A 57 -7.88 -6.57 -8.60
N SER A 58 -8.34 -5.80 -7.60
CA SER A 58 -7.67 -4.61 -7.02
C SER A 58 -7.63 -3.33 -7.90
N GLY A 59 -8.40 -3.25 -8.98
CA GLY A 59 -8.47 -2.05 -9.82
C GLY A 59 -8.92 -0.80 -9.05
N LYS A 60 -9.95 -0.93 -8.21
CA LYS A 60 -10.41 0.14 -7.32
C LYS A 60 -9.38 0.50 -6.25
N ASP A 61 -8.74 -0.50 -5.64
CA ASP A 61 -7.69 -0.26 -4.63
C ASP A 61 -6.53 0.55 -5.21
N LYS A 62 -6.11 0.21 -6.44
CA LYS A 62 -5.10 0.99 -7.19
C LYS A 62 -5.54 2.43 -7.42
N ALA A 63 -6.80 2.64 -7.81
CA ALA A 63 -7.34 3.97 -8.04
C ALA A 63 -7.42 4.77 -6.72
N ILE A 64 -7.79 4.16 -5.60
CA ILE A 64 -7.79 4.79 -4.27
C ILE A 64 -6.38 5.19 -3.87
N VAL A 65 -5.40 4.27 -3.94
CA VAL A 65 -3.99 4.56 -3.63
C VAL A 65 -3.46 5.70 -4.53
N GLY A 66 -3.78 5.66 -5.82
CA GLY A 66 -3.42 6.70 -6.79
C GLY A 66 -4.04 8.06 -6.44
N ALA A 67 -5.30 8.10 -6.02
CA ALA A 67 -5.97 9.33 -5.59
C ALA A 67 -5.28 9.95 -4.36
N ILE A 68 -5.00 9.14 -3.33
CA ILE A 68 -4.26 9.61 -2.15
C ILE A 68 -2.88 10.13 -2.54
N ALA A 69 -2.14 9.37 -3.36
CA ALA A 69 -0.80 9.77 -3.81
C ALA A 69 -0.82 11.09 -4.60
N ASN A 70 -1.81 11.29 -5.47
CA ASN A 70 -1.96 12.53 -6.24
C ASN A 70 -2.34 13.73 -5.37
N VAL A 71 -3.04 13.54 -4.25
CA VAL A 71 -3.27 14.62 -3.29
C VAL A 71 -1.98 14.99 -2.56
N LEU A 72 -1.17 13.99 -2.15
CA LEU A 72 0.08 14.20 -1.41
C LEU A 72 1.23 14.72 -2.27
N ARG A 73 1.27 14.28 -3.54
CA ARG A 73 2.31 14.59 -4.52
C ARG A 73 1.68 14.71 -5.93
N PRO A 74 1.02 15.85 -6.25
CA PRO A 74 0.36 16.04 -7.53
C PRO A 74 1.29 15.82 -8.73
N GLY A 75 0.84 15.01 -9.70
CA GLY A 75 1.55 14.74 -10.94
C GLY A 75 2.80 13.86 -10.79
N LYS A 76 3.04 13.29 -9.61
CA LYS A 76 4.17 12.36 -9.37
C LYS A 76 3.67 10.92 -9.33
N ALA A 77 4.60 10.00 -9.61
CA ALA A 77 4.33 8.58 -9.46
C ALA A 77 4.04 8.22 -7.99
N VAL A 78 3.19 7.21 -7.77
CA VAL A 78 2.85 6.69 -6.43
C VAL A 78 4.10 6.39 -5.60
N GLN A 79 5.15 5.86 -6.22
CA GLN A 79 6.43 5.57 -5.58
C GLN A 79 7.05 6.78 -4.87
N VAL A 80 6.91 7.99 -5.43
CA VAL A 80 7.42 9.23 -4.80
C VAL A 80 6.64 9.53 -3.53
N SER A 81 5.32 9.36 -3.55
CA SER A 81 4.48 9.51 -2.36
C SER A 81 4.83 8.44 -1.30
N LEU A 82 5.04 7.19 -1.68
CA LEU A 82 5.47 6.14 -0.74
C LEU A 82 6.80 6.48 -0.06
N GLN A 83 7.75 7.03 -0.82
CA GLN A 83 9.06 7.42 -0.30
C GLN A 83 8.99 8.64 0.62
N ASP A 84 8.28 9.69 0.22
CA ASP A 84 8.39 10.99 0.88
C ASP A 84 7.34 11.24 1.97
N ASN A 85 6.29 10.42 2.02
CA ASN A 85 5.15 10.59 2.92
C ASN A 85 5.08 9.47 3.97
N ARG A 86 4.06 9.55 4.85
CA ARG A 86 3.98 8.76 6.09
C ARG A 86 3.60 7.29 5.91
N TRP A 87 3.24 6.86 4.69
CA TRP A 87 2.72 5.52 4.39
C TRP A 87 3.47 4.40 5.13
N LEU A 88 4.79 4.33 4.93
CA LEU A 88 5.68 3.32 5.51
C LEU A 88 6.72 3.96 6.45
N ARG A 89 6.44 5.17 6.94
CA ARG A 89 7.31 5.89 7.89
C ARG A 89 6.66 6.06 9.26
N ASP A 90 5.36 5.86 9.34
CA ASP A 90 4.65 5.85 10.60
C ASP A 90 5.02 4.58 11.40
N PRO A 91 5.50 4.69 12.65
CA PRO A 91 5.86 3.53 13.45
C PRO A 91 4.73 2.51 13.58
N GLU A 92 3.48 2.98 13.66
CA GLU A 92 2.30 2.12 13.75
C GLU A 92 2.08 1.32 12.46
N CYS A 93 2.32 1.92 11.29
CA CYS A 93 2.27 1.21 10.01
C CYS A 93 3.31 0.09 9.92
N LEU A 94 4.51 0.30 10.47
CA LEU A 94 5.60 -0.69 10.45
C LEU A 94 5.30 -1.92 11.32
N GLN A 95 4.41 -1.78 12.31
CA GLN A 95 3.96 -2.90 13.14
C GLN A 95 2.85 -3.73 12.48
N LEU A 96 2.31 -3.31 11.34
CA LEU A 96 1.31 -4.10 10.62
C LEU A 96 1.93 -5.42 10.17
N PRO A 97 1.28 -6.58 10.42
CA PRO A 97 1.86 -7.89 10.13
C PRO A 97 2.34 -8.06 8.69
N LYS A 98 1.55 -7.56 7.72
CA LYS A 98 1.90 -7.63 6.29
C LYS A 98 3.10 -6.77 5.92
N VAL A 99 3.22 -5.59 6.53
CA VAL A 99 4.35 -4.68 6.32
C VAL A 99 5.61 -5.29 6.91
N SER A 100 5.55 -5.79 8.14
CA SER A 100 6.66 -6.48 8.79
C SER A 100 7.12 -7.71 8.00
N ALA A 101 6.18 -8.55 7.53
CA ALA A 101 6.50 -9.70 6.69
C ALA A 101 7.18 -9.29 5.36
N LEU A 102 6.72 -8.21 4.73
CA LEU A 102 7.35 -7.67 3.53
C LEU A 102 8.77 -7.16 3.80
N LEU A 103 8.98 -6.41 4.87
CA LEU A 103 10.30 -5.86 5.22
C LEU A 103 11.29 -6.99 5.53
N ASN A 104 10.88 -7.99 6.33
CA ASN A 104 11.71 -9.16 6.61
C ASN A 104 12.10 -9.92 5.34
N PHE A 105 11.17 -10.04 4.38
CA PHE A 105 11.47 -10.64 3.08
C PHE A 105 12.46 -9.80 2.28
N VAL A 106 12.28 -8.48 2.21
CA VAL A 106 13.17 -7.57 1.50
C VAL A 106 14.58 -7.61 2.11
N ASP A 107 14.70 -7.61 3.43
CA ASP A 107 15.98 -7.73 4.14
C ASP A 107 16.68 -9.06 3.84
N ALA A 108 15.91 -10.17 3.84
CA ALA A 108 16.43 -11.49 3.49
C ALA A 108 16.91 -11.58 2.04
N VAL A 109 16.24 -10.89 1.10
CA VAL A 109 16.61 -10.89 -0.32
C VAL A 109 17.81 -9.99 -0.60
N ILE A 110 17.88 -8.82 0.04
CA ILE A 110 18.96 -7.84 -0.18
C ILE A 110 20.21 -8.18 0.65
N GLY A 111 20.09 -9.08 1.63
CA GLY A 111 21.21 -9.49 2.49
C GLY A 111 21.60 -8.43 3.51
N VAL A 112 20.69 -7.48 3.81
CA VAL A 112 20.87 -6.52 4.89
C VAL A 112 20.48 -7.22 6.18
N THR A 113 21.38 -8.03 6.73
CA THR A 113 21.24 -8.48 8.10
C THR A 113 21.41 -7.26 9.01
N SER A 114 20.30 -6.76 9.56
CA SER A 114 20.39 -5.84 10.70
C SER A 114 21.21 -6.54 11.80
N PRO A 115 22.20 -5.87 12.44
CA PRO A 115 23.02 -6.49 13.46
C PRO A 115 22.15 -6.77 14.69
N THR A 116 21.79 -8.04 14.89
CA THR A 116 21.25 -8.50 16.17
C THR A 116 22.34 -8.27 17.23
N SER A 117 22.07 -7.36 18.17
CA SER A 117 22.99 -7.04 19.26
C SER A 117 23.34 -8.28 20.10
N PRO A 118 24.56 -8.35 20.67
CA PRO A 118 25.08 -9.54 21.31
C PRO A 118 24.35 -9.86 22.62
N THR A 119 24.09 -11.16 22.77
CA THR A 119 23.67 -11.88 23.98
C THR A 119 24.36 -11.34 25.23
N ALA A 120 23.57 -10.91 26.22
CA ALA A 120 24.09 -10.60 27.55
C ALA A 120 24.63 -11.88 28.19
N PRO A 121 25.88 -11.91 28.71
CA PRO A 121 26.39 -13.05 29.45
C PRO A 121 25.75 -13.05 30.85
N THR A 122 24.93 -14.05 31.15
CA THR A 122 24.68 -14.46 32.54
C THR A 122 25.93 -15.19 33.03
N GLY A 123 26.78 -14.44 33.75
CA GLY A 123 27.87 -14.97 34.56
C GLY A 123 27.38 -15.71 35.82
N PRO A 124 28.33 -16.31 36.56
CA PRO A 124 28.22 -17.63 37.20
C PRO A 124 27.29 -17.72 38.43
#